data_AF-A0A380KDP6-F1
#
_entry.id   AF-A0A380KDP6-F1
#
_cell.length_a   1.000
_cell.length_b   1.000
_cell.length_c   1.000
_cell.angle_alpha   90.00
_cell.angle_beta   90.00
_cell.angle_gamma   90.00
#
_symmetry.space_group_name_H-M   'P 1'
#
loop_
_entity.id
_entity.type
_entity.pdbx_description
1 polymer ?
#
loop_
_entity_poly.entity_id
_entity_poly.type
_entity_poly.pdbx_seq_one_letter_code
_entity_poly.pdbx_strand_id
1 'polypeptide(L)'
;MTTLTELKNELKAFGKQRYGYMKQYIELAEDLGQKLKQGVMYQSEVEARLHDFKQSVETQSRQKADELYDKIEQTYEAELVKLQDTVQGVTADDVAELTLLATTGVSKDELEEYFIKYQNKPLAIKKLKEIAKQNPELMVDVDQFDKEQALYNLRQFFKQQLSSFMGYYTVTDDKIRLVQADMIINGDVTALDDYLARYLANQMKGV
;
A
#
# COMPACT_ATOMS: atom_id res chain seq x y z
N MET A 1 -18.27 -4.93 3.32
CA MET A 1 -17.24 -4.75 2.28
C MET A 1 -16.14 -3.91 2.92
N THR A 2 -14.89 -4.37 2.92
CA THR A 2 -13.77 -3.64 3.53
C THR A 2 -13.41 -2.43 2.67
N THR A 3 -13.20 -1.28 3.28
CA THR A 3 -12.74 -0.05 2.60
C THR A 3 -11.21 0.00 2.51
N LEU A 4 -10.67 0.80 1.58
CA LEU A 4 -9.21 1.04 1.51
C LEU A 4 -8.63 1.56 2.83
N THR A 5 -9.38 2.39 3.56
CA THR A 5 -8.97 2.91 4.87
C THR A 5 -8.90 1.82 5.94
N GLU A 6 -9.89 0.94 5.98
CA GLU A 6 -9.92 -0.21 6.90
C GLU A 6 -8.77 -1.17 6.58
N LEU A 7 -8.58 -1.53 5.31
CA LEU A 7 -7.49 -2.39 4.86
C LEU A 7 -6.11 -1.82 5.27
N LYS A 8 -5.88 -0.53 5.04
CA LYS A 8 -4.66 0.16 5.46
C LYS A 8 -4.46 0.10 6.98
N ASN A 9 -5.53 0.28 7.77
CA ASN A 9 -5.44 0.15 9.22
C ASN A 9 -5.11 -1.27 9.68
N GLU A 10 -5.67 -2.29 9.02
CA GLU A 10 -5.34 -3.70 9.28
C GLU A 10 -3.87 -4.02 8.96
N LEU A 11 -3.34 -3.52 7.83
CA LEU A 11 -1.92 -3.66 7.49
C LEU A 11 -1.01 -3.03 8.57
N LYS A 12 -1.34 -1.81 9.02
CA LYS A 12 -0.62 -1.12 10.11
C LYS A 12 -0.66 -1.94 11.40
N ALA A 13 -1.82 -2.50 11.75
CA ALA A 13 -1.97 -3.33 12.94
C ALA A 13 -1.12 -4.60 12.84
N PHE A 14 -1.08 -5.24 11.67
CA PHE A 14 -0.28 -6.44 11.43
C PHE A 14 1.22 -6.18 11.59
N GLY A 15 1.74 -5.09 10.99
CA GLY A 15 3.15 -4.73 11.17
C GLY A 15 3.51 -4.46 12.64
N LYS A 16 2.64 -3.74 13.38
CA LYS A 16 2.82 -3.53 14.83
C LYS A 16 2.78 -4.83 15.63
N GLN A 17 1.93 -5.77 15.25
CA GLN A 17 1.85 -7.09 15.86
C GLN A 17 3.14 -7.89 15.64
N ARG A 18 3.71 -7.86 14.43
CA ARG A 18 5.02 -8.49 14.14
C ARG A 18 6.13 -7.92 15.01
N TYR A 19 6.21 -6.61 15.14
CA TYR A 19 7.12 -5.95 16.08
C TYR A 19 6.90 -6.42 17.53
N GLY A 20 5.64 -6.52 17.96
CA GLY A 20 5.27 -7.06 19.27
C GLY A 20 5.80 -8.48 19.52
N TYR A 21 5.74 -9.36 18.52
CA TYR A 21 6.30 -10.70 18.62
C TYR A 21 7.81 -10.72 18.78
N MET A 22 8.54 -9.82 18.10
CA MET A 22 9.99 -9.68 18.29
C MET A 22 10.32 -9.30 19.74
N LYS A 23 9.59 -8.33 20.29
CA LYS A 23 9.77 -7.89 21.68
C LYS A 23 9.51 -9.02 22.68
N GLN A 24 8.38 -9.72 22.52
CA GLN A 24 8.02 -10.86 23.37
C GLN A 24 9.06 -11.99 23.33
N TYR A 25 9.63 -12.28 22.14
CA TYR A 25 10.67 -13.29 22.03
C TYR A 25 11.95 -12.91 22.77
N ILE A 26 12.38 -11.64 22.69
CA ILE A 26 13.54 -11.14 23.43
C ILE A 26 13.31 -11.24 24.94
N GLU A 27 12.14 -10.79 25.41
CA GLU A 27 11.76 -10.88 26.83
C GLU A 27 11.74 -12.34 27.32
N LEU A 28 11.21 -13.26 26.50
CA LEU A 28 11.21 -14.69 26.79
C LEU A 28 12.64 -15.26 26.84
N ALA A 29 13.49 -14.91 25.88
CA ALA A 29 14.88 -15.37 25.84
C ALA A 29 15.68 -14.90 27.07
N GLU A 30 15.44 -13.68 27.55
CA GLU A 30 16.06 -13.15 28.76
C GLU A 30 15.62 -13.90 30.02
N ASP A 31 14.32 -14.10 30.21
CA ASP A 31 13.76 -14.84 31.36
C ASP A 31 14.29 -16.29 31.39
N LEU A 32 14.24 -16.98 30.25
CA LEU A 32 14.75 -18.35 30.13
C LEU A 32 16.27 -18.41 30.36
N GLY A 33 17.02 -17.42 29.84
CA GLY A 33 18.47 -17.32 30.08
C GLY A 33 18.82 -17.10 31.54
N GLN A 34 18.00 -16.37 32.31
CA GLN A 34 18.17 -16.23 33.76
C GLN A 34 17.91 -17.55 34.49
N LYS A 35 16.83 -18.26 34.13
CA LYS A 35 16.47 -19.57 34.68
C LYS A 35 17.54 -20.63 34.43
N LEU A 36 18.13 -20.63 33.24
CA LEU A 36 19.25 -21.49 32.91
C LEU A 36 20.47 -21.20 33.81
N LYS A 37 20.85 -19.93 33.97
CA LYS A 37 21.99 -19.53 34.83
C LYS A 37 21.79 -19.89 36.30
N GLN A 38 20.54 -19.89 36.77
CA GLN A 38 20.18 -20.27 38.14
C GLN A 38 20.09 -21.80 38.33
N GLY A 39 20.24 -22.59 37.27
CA GLY A 39 20.15 -24.06 37.33
C GLY A 39 18.73 -24.59 37.54
N VAL A 40 17.70 -23.75 37.37
CA VAL A 40 16.28 -24.14 37.52
C VAL A 40 15.67 -24.65 36.22
N MET A 41 16.43 -24.65 35.12
CA MET A 41 15.99 -25.13 33.80
C MET A 41 17.19 -25.66 33.01
N TYR A 42 16.97 -26.68 32.19
CA TYR A 42 17.99 -27.22 31.29
C TYR A 42 18.04 -26.48 29.95
N GLN A 43 19.20 -26.48 29.30
CA GLN A 43 19.39 -25.88 27.97
C GLN A 43 18.37 -26.37 26.94
N SER A 44 18.07 -27.67 26.93
CA SER A 44 17.09 -28.26 26.01
C SER A 44 15.67 -27.72 26.20
N GLU A 45 15.29 -27.39 27.44
CA GLU A 45 13.97 -26.80 27.73
C GLU A 45 13.89 -25.34 27.27
N VAL A 46 14.98 -24.59 27.38
CA VAL A 46 15.10 -23.22 26.85
C VAL A 46 14.92 -23.24 25.33
N GLU A 47 15.68 -24.10 24.64
CA GLU A 47 15.65 -24.23 23.18
C GLU A 47 14.25 -24.64 22.69
N ALA A 48 13.60 -25.61 23.34
CA ALA A 48 12.25 -26.04 22.99
C ALA A 48 11.24 -24.89 23.11
N ARG A 49 11.26 -24.13 24.21
CA ARG A 49 10.32 -23.02 24.42
C ARG A 49 10.49 -21.88 23.41
N LEU A 50 11.74 -21.53 23.09
CA LEU A 50 12.04 -20.51 22.08
C LEU A 50 11.63 -20.98 20.69
N HIS A 51 11.90 -22.24 20.36
CA HIS A 51 11.45 -22.84 19.11
C HIS A 51 9.92 -22.83 18.98
N ASP A 52 9.20 -23.28 20.00
CA ASP A 52 7.74 -23.36 20.00
C ASP A 52 7.09 -21.99 19.88
N PHE A 53 7.62 -20.99 20.60
CA PHE A 53 7.18 -19.61 20.46
C PHE A 53 7.34 -19.14 19.00
N LYS A 54 8.55 -19.31 18.43
CA LYS A 54 8.84 -18.87 17.07
C LYS A 54 7.95 -19.56 16.04
N GLN A 55 7.76 -20.87 16.16
CA GLN A 55 6.90 -21.63 15.26
C GLN A 55 5.43 -21.18 15.35
N SER A 56 4.94 -20.94 16.57
CA SER A 56 3.57 -20.49 16.80
C SER A 56 3.32 -19.12 16.16
N VAL A 57 4.19 -18.14 16.41
CA VAL A 57 4.00 -16.78 15.87
C VAL A 57 4.20 -16.72 14.37
N GLU A 58 5.12 -17.51 13.80
CA GLU A 58 5.30 -17.60 12.34
C GLU A 58 4.08 -18.24 11.66
N THR A 59 3.48 -19.27 12.27
CA THR A 59 2.26 -19.89 11.76
C THR A 59 1.10 -18.91 11.76
N GLN A 60 0.87 -18.23 12.89
CA GLN A 60 -0.16 -17.18 12.99
C GLN A 60 0.08 -16.03 12.01
N SER A 61 1.33 -15.61 11.85
CA SER A 61 1.70 -14.51 10.95
C SER A 61 1.45 -14.86 9.48
N ARG A 62 1.77 -16.09 9.06
CA ARG A 62 1.47 -16.55 7.69
C ARG A 62 -0.02 -16.60 7.41
N GLN A 63 -0.80 -17.21 8.31
CA GLN A 63 -2.26 -17.24 8.19
C GLN A 63 -2.82 -15.83 8.06
N LYS A 64 -2.37 -14.90 8.91
CA LYS A 64 -2.85 -13.52 8.85
C LYS A 64 -2.41 -12.78 7.59
N ALA A 65 -1.20 -13.04 7.10
CA ALA A 65 -0.71 -12.45 5.86
C ALA A 65 -1.53 -12.96 4.66
N ASP A 66 -1.85 -14.25 4.59
CA ASP A 66 -2.69 -14.82 3.54
C ASP A 66 -4.07 -14.17 3.53
N GLU A 67 -4.72 -14.02 4.70
CA GLU A 67 -5.98 -13.28 4.83
C GLU A 67 -5.88 -11.83 4.32
N LEU A 68 -4.77 -11.15 4.64
CA LEU A 68 -4.56 -9.76 4.22
C LEU A 68 -4.31 -9.66 2.71
N TYR A 69 -3.60 -10.62 2.10
CA TYR A 69 -3.45 -10.68 0.64
C TYR A 69 -4.80 -10.83 -0.06
N ASP A 70 -5.65 -11.73 0.42
CA ASP A 70 -6.99 -11.92 -0.13
C ASP A 70 -7.83 -10.64 0.02
N LYS A 71 -7.77 -10.00 1.19
CA LYS A 71 -8.46 -8.71 1.42
C LYS A 71 -7.94 -7.60 0.50
N ILE A 72 -6.64 -7.56 0.20
CA ILE A 72 -6.06 -6.60 -0.75
C ILE A 72 -6.69 -6.79 -2.13
N GLU A 73 -6.77 -8.02 -2.63
CA GLU A 73 -7.36 -8.30 -3.94
C GLU A 73 -8.87 -8.02 -3.97
N GLN A 74 -9.62 -8.48 -2.96
CA GLN A 74 -11.07 -8.21 -2.90
C GLN A 74 -11.38 -6.72 -2.83
N THR A 75 -10.60 -5.94 -2.08
CA THR A 75 -10.78 -4.49 -1.99
C THR A 75 -10.40 -3.83 -3.31
N TYR A 76 -9.32 -4.26 -3.97
CA TYR A 76 -8.94 -3.78 -5.29
C TYR A 76 -10.04 -4.02 -6.33
N GLU A 77 -10.57 -5.24 -6.43
CA GLU A 77 -11.65 -5.57 -7.35
C GLU A 77 -12.91 -4.74 -7.08
N ALA A 78 -13.28 -4.58 -5.81
CA ALA A 78 -14.41 -3.76 -5.41
C ALA A 78 -14.26 -2.29 -5.81
N GLU A 79 -13.09 -1.69 -5.60
CA GLU A 79 -12.81 -0.32 -6.00
C GLU A 79 -12.72 -0.17 -7.53
N LEU A 80 -12.20 -1.18 -8.23
CA LEU A 80 -12.13 -1.17 -9.69
C LEU A 80 -13.54 -1.16 -10.30
N VAL A 81 -14.47 -1.96 -9.78
CA VAL A 81 -15.88 -1.94 -10.21
C VAL A 81 -16.50 -0.57 -10.02
N LYS A 82 -16.26 0.09 -8.87
CA LYS A 82 -16.75 1.46 -8.63
C LYS A 82 -16.20 2.46 -9.64
N LEU A 83 -14.92 2.34 -10.02
CA LEU A 83 -14.35 3.19 -11.07
C LEU A 83 -15.03 2.94 -12.41
N GLN A 84 -15.31 1.68 -12.76
CA GLN A 84 -16.01 1.32 -14.00
C GLN A 84 -17.46 1.85 -14.03
N ASP A 85 -18.16 1.84 -12.90
CA ASP A 85 -19.53 2.38 -12.79
C ASP A 85 -19.59 3.90 -13.01
N THR A 86 -18.47 4.60 -12.87
CA THR A 86 -18.38 6.04 -13.13
C THR A 86 -18.04 6.39 -14.58
N VAL A 87 -17.76 5.39 -15.44
CA VAL A 87 -17.32 5.61 -16.82
C VAL A 87 -18.44 6.23 -17.67
N GLN A 88 -18.08 7.31 -18.36
CA GLN A 88 -18.93 8.03 -19.29
C GLN A 88 -18.40 7.91 -20.72
N GLY A 89 -19.32 7.90 -21.68
CA GLY A 89 -18.99 8.01 -23.10
C GLY A 89 -18.51 9.42 -23.46
N VAL A 90 -17.78 9.52 -24.57
CA VAL A 90 -17.47 10.80 -25.22
C VAL A 90 -18.59 11.20 -26.17
N THR A 91 -18.97 12.47 -26.11
CA THR A 91 -19.96 13.11 -26.99
C THR A 91 -19.28 13.75 -28.18
N ALA A 92 -20.05 14.15 -29.19
CA ALA A 92 -19.54 14.89 -30.34
C ALA A 92 -18.90 16.23 -29.92
N ASP A 93 -19.48 16.90 -28.91
CA ASP A 93 -18.95 18.16 -28.37
C ASP A 93 -17.61 17.94 -27.67
N ASP A 94 -17.46 16.85 -26.90
CA ASP A 94 -16.17 16.50 -26.29
C ASP A 94 -15.09 16.25 -27.35
N VAL A 95 -15.45 15.56 -28.44
CA VAL A 95 -14.53 15.30 -29.55
C VAL A 95 -14.13 16.60 -30.24
N ALA A 96 -15.08 17.51 -30.49
CA ALA A 96 -14.82 18.80 -31.09
C ALA A 96 -13.90 19.68 -30.21
N GLU A 97 -14.18 19.74 -28.91
CA GLU A 97 -13.40 20.49 -27.93
C GLU A 97 -11.96 19.97 -27.84
N LEU A 98 -11.77 18.65 -27.68
CA LEU A 98 -10.43 18.04 -27.61
C LEU A 98 -9.66 18.14 -28.93
N THR A 99 -10.36 18.13 -30.07
CA THR A 99 -9.74 18.36 -31.38
C THR A 99 -9.24 19.79 -31.50
N LEU A 100 -10.04 20.77 -31.05
CA LEU A 100 -9.62 22.17 -31.04
C LEU A 100 -8.40 22.35 -30.14
N LEU A 101 -8.43 21.80 -28.92
CA LEU A 101 -7.34 21.85 -27.94
C LEU A 101 -6.01 21.34 -28.53
N ALA A 102 -6.05 20.24 -29.29
CA ALA A 102 -4.88 19.68 -29.95
C ALA A 102 -4.28 20.60 -31.03
N THR A 103 -5.04 21.58 -31.55
CA THR A 103 -4.62 22.46 -32.65
C THR A 103 -4.27 23.88 -32.22
N THR A 104 -4.86 24.39 -31.13
CA THR A 104 -4.67 25.79 -30.68
C THR A 104 -3.50 25.97 -29.72
N GLY A 105 -2.90 24.87 -29.26
CA GLY A 105 -1.95 24.87 -28.15
C GLY A 105 -2.66 24.98 -26.80
N VAL A 106 -2.01 24.51 -25.74
CA VAL A 106 -2.53 24.46 -24.37
C VAL A 106 -1.41 24.70 -23.39
N SER A 107 -1.68 25.42 -22.30
CA SER A 107 -0.75 25.52 -21.17
C SER A 107 -0.76 24.25 -20.31
N LYS A 108 0.21 24.13 -19.40
CA LYS A 108 0.24 23.00 -18.46
C LYS A 108 -1.02 22.96 -17.61
N ASP A 109 -1.39 24.08 -17.01
CA ASP A 109 -2.50 24.19 -16.06
C ASP A 109 -3.83 23.89 -16.74
N GLU A 110 -4.06 24.43 -17.94
CA GLU A 110 -5.26 24.13 -18.73
C GLU A 110 -5.33 22.64 -19.08
N LEU A 111 -4.22 22.03 -19.48
CA LEU A 111 -4.19 20.61 -19.81
C LEU A 111 -4.54 19.73 -18.59
N GLU A 112 -4.05 20.09 -17.39
CA GLU A 112 -4.40 19.43 -16.13
C GLU A 112 -5.89 19.62 -15.77
N GLU A 113 -6.46 20.81 -15.97
CA GLU A 113 -7.90 21.05 -15.82
C GLU A 113 -8.73 20.18 -16.77
N TYR A 114 -8.28 19.99 -18.00
CA TYR A 114 -8.91 19.10 -18.96
C TYR A 114 -8.87 17.63 -18.52
N PHE A 115 -7.76 17.17 -17.95
CA PHE A 115 -7.67 15.84 -17.36
C PHE A 115 -8.67 15.65 -16.21
N ILE A 116 -8.88 16.68 -15.38
CA ILE A 116 -9.89 16.67 -14.31
C ILE A 116 -11.30 16.62 -14.91
N LYS A 117 -11.62 17.52 -15.84
CA LYS A 117 -12.93 17.59 -16.53
C LYS A 117 -13.33 16.25 -17.13
N TYR A 118 -12.37 15.55 -17.74
CA TYR A 118 -12.61 14.32 -18.48
C TYR A 118 -12.19 13.03 -17.77
N GLN A 119 -11.86 13.08 -16.48
CA GLN A 119 -11.34 11.94 -15.70
C GLN A 119 -12.19 10.65 -15.76
N ASN A 120 -13.49 10.76 -16.04
CA ASN A 120 -14.44 9.66 -16.10
C ASN A 120 -14.74 9.24 -17.55
N LYS A 121 -14.08 9.83 -18.55
CA LYS A 121 -14.21 9.53 -19.98
C LYS A 121 -12.89 8.96 -20.51
N PRO A 122 -12.65 7.64 -20.44
CA PRO A 122 -11.36 7.03 -20.80
C PRO A 122 -10.87 7.38 -22.21
N LEU A 123 -11.77 7.53 -23.17
CA LEU A 123 -11.43 7.94 -24.53
C LEU A 123 -10.95 9.39 -24.61
N ALA A 124 -11.54 10.30 -23.83
CA ALA A 124 -11.06 11.68 -23.72
C ALA A 124 -9.71 11.74 -23.01
N ILE A 125 -9.51 10.98 -21.93
CA ILE A 125 -8.21 10.86 -21.24
C ILE A 125 -7.12 10.34 -22.18
N LYS A 126 -7.44 9.32 -23.00
CA LYS A 126 -6.50 8.84 -24.02
C LYS A 126 -6.10 9.95 -24.99
N LYS A 127 -7.05 10.78 -25.44
CA LYS A 127 -6.77 11.90 -26.33
C LYS A 127 -5.93 12.98 -25.65
N LEU A 128 -6.19 13.30 -24.39
CA LEU A 128 -5.39 14.24 -23.59
C LEU A 128 -3.95 13.74 -23.38
N LYS A 129 -3.77 12.43 -23.15
CA LYS A 129 -2.42 11.81 -23.11
C LYS A 129 -1.69 11.95 -24.45
N GLU A 130 -2.39 11.88 -25.59
CA GLU A 130 -1.79 12.16 -26.90
C GLU A 130 -1.36 13.62 -27.03
N ILE A 131 -2.20 14.57 -26.60
CA ILE A 131 -1.87 16.01 -26.60
C ILE A 131 -0.64 16.28 -25.72
N ALA A 132 -0.59 15.71 -24.50
CA ALA A 132 0.56 15.84 -23.62
C ALA A 132 1.85 15.28 -24.24
N LYS A 133 1.78 14.14 -24.94
CA LYS A 133 2.93 13.55 -25.65
C LYS A 133 3.43 14.42 -26.81
N GLN A 134 2.55 15.18 -27.45
CA GLN A 134 2.90 16.12 -28.52
C GLN A 134 3.51 17.41 -27.99
N ASN A 135 3.33 17.71 -26.70
CA ASN A 135 3.80 18.92 -26.03
C ASN A 135 4.63 18.56 -24.78
N PRO A 136 5.77 17.85 -24.94
CA PRO A 136 6.56 17.32 -23.83
C PRO A 136 7.13 18.39 -22.89
N GLU A 137 7.28 19.62 -23.37
CA GLU A 137 7.71 20.79 -22.60
C GLU A 137 6.74 21.20 -21.49
N LEU A 138 5.47 20.77 -21.57
CA LEU A 138 4.47 21.03 -20.51
C LEU A 138 4.75 20.22 -19.24
N MET A 139 5.49 19.11 -19.35
CA MET A 139 5.88 18.26 -18.21
C MET A 139 4.68 17.88 -17.30
N VAL A 140 3.53 17.55 -17.91
CA VAL A 140 2.34 17.07 -17.19
C VAL A 140 2.59 15.63 -16.73
N ASP A 141 2.36 15.36 -15.45
CA ASP A 141 2.32 14.00 -14.93
C ASP A 141 1.00 13.35 -15.35
N VAL A 142 0.99 12.73 -16.54
CA VAL A 142 -0.22 12.13 -17.12
C VAL A 142 -0.68 10.87 -16.37
N ASP A 143 0.22 10.22 -15.65
CA ASP A 143 -0.07 8.99 -14.92
C ASP A 143 -0.85 9.28 -13.63
N GLN A 144 -0.77 10.50 -13.11
CA GLN A 144 -1.59 10.95 -11.96
C GLN A 144 -3.10 10.92 -12.24
N PHE A 145 -3.50 10.98 -13.52
CA PHE A 145 -4.91 11.02 -13.95
C PHE A 145 -5.46 9.64 -14.36
N ASP A 146 -4.62 8.62 -14.34
CA ASP A 146 -5.04 7.24 -14.62
C ASP A 146 -5.51 6.57 -13.33
N LYS A 147 -6.81 6.69 -13.05
CA LYS A 147 -7.40 6.19 -11.80
C LYS A 147 -7.23 4.68 -11.62
N GLU A 148 -7.32 3.92 -12.71
CA GLU A 148 -7.13 2.46 -12.69
C GLU A 148 -5.67 2.12 -12.40
N GLN A 149 -4.72 2.78 -13.08
CA GLN A 149 -3.29 2.58 -12.82
C GLN A 149 -2.91 3.02 -11.40
N ALA A 150 -3.47 4.13 -10.90
CA ALA A 150 -3.25 4.60 -9.54
C ALA A 150 -3.76 3.59 -8.50
N LEU A 151 -4.94 3.00 -8.73
CA LEU A 151 -5.51 1.94 -7.88
C LEU A 151 -4.65 0.66 -7.94
N TYR A 152 -4.18 0.28 -9.13
CA TYR A 152 -3.25 -0.85 -9.29
C TYR A 152 -1.95 -0.61 -8.53
N ASN A 153 -1.37 0.58 -8.63
CA ASN A 153 -0.14 0.93 -7.92
C ASN A 153 -0.34 0.90 -6.40
N LEU A 154 -1.49 1.38 -5.90
CA LEU A 154 -1.86 1.27 -4.48
C LEU A 154 -1.94 -0.18 -4.02
N ARG A 155 -2.56 -1.06 -4.82
CA ARG A 155 -2.60 -2.51 -4.55
C ARG A 155 -1.19 -3.10 -4.43
N GLN A 156 -0.31 -2.81 -5.39
CA GLN A 156 1.06 -3.30 -5.38
C GLN A 156 1.83 -2.80 -4.16
N PHE A 157 1.67 -1.52 -3.82
CA PHE A 157 2.27 -0.93 -2.64
C PHE A 157 1.82 -1.64 -1.36
N PHE A 158 0.53 -1.90 -1.18
CA PHE A 158 0.02 -2.65 -0.01
C PHE A 158 0.60 -4.06 0.07
N LYS A 159 0.73 -4.77 -1.06
CA LYS A 159 1.37 -6.10 -1.10
C LYS A 159 2.85 -6.04 -0.73
N GLN A 160 3.57 -5.03 -1.20
CA GLN A 160 4.98 -4.83 -0.88
C GLN A 160 5.17 -4.54 0.61
N GLN A 161 4.30 -3.72 1.20
CA GLN A 161 4.31 -3.44 2.65
C GLN A 161 4.06 -4.71 3.46
N LEU A 162 3.05 -5.50 3.10
CA LEU A 162 2.76 -6.78 3.74
C LEU A 162 3.93 -7.77 3.63
N SER A 163 4.55 -7.88 2.45
CA SER A 163 5.77 -8.67 2.23
C SER A 163 6.93 -8.21 3.13
N SER A 164 7.11 -6.90 3.24
CA SER A 164 8.17 -6.28 4.04
C SER A 164 7.99 -6.61 5.53
N PHE A 165 6.74 -6.57 6.02
CA PHE A 165 6.42 -6.94 7.40
C PHE A 165 6.72 -8.42 7.70
N MET A 166 6.50 -9.29 6.73
CA MET A 166 6.84 -10.72 6.86
C MET A 166 8.35 -10.96 6.82
N GLY A 167 9.08 -10.25 5.96
CA GLY A 167 10.52 -10.44 5.77
C GLY A 167 11.39 -9.79 6.84
N TYR A 168 11.22 -8.48 7.07
CA TYR A 168 12.14 -7.71 7.92
C TYR A 168 11.92 -7.93 9.42
N TYR A 169 10.69 -8.24 9.84
CA TYR A 169 10.36 -8.44 11.25
C TYR A 169 10.41 -9.92 11.64
N THR A 170 11.48 -10.60 11.23
CA THR A 170 11.73 -11.99 11.63
C THR A 170 12.02 -12.04 13.13
N VAL A 171 11.39 -12.98 13.83
CA VAL A 171 11.57 -13.16 15.27
C VAL A 171 12.95 -13.75 15.59
N THR A 172 13.77 -12.95 16.28
CA THR A 172 15.13 -13.27 16.73
C THR A 172 15.41 -12.64 18.10
N ASP A 173 16.48 -13.05 18.77
CA ASP A 173 16.99 -12.48 20.03
C ASP A 173 17.85 -11.21 19.84
N ASP A 174 17.95 -10.73 18.60
CA ASP A 174 18.77 -9.59 18.21
C ASP A 174 18.08 -8.27 18.57
N LYS A 175 18.52 -7.64 19.66
CA LYS A 175 18.01 -6.36 20.13
C LYS A 175 18.30 -5.19 19.17
N ILE A 176 19.36 -5.26 18.38
CA ILE A 176 19.66 -4.22 17.38
C ILE A 176 18.60 -4.28 16.28
N ARG A 177 18.24 -5.49 15.84
CA ARG A 177 17.13 -5.69 14.90
C ARG A 177 15.79 -5.22 15.47
N LEU A 178 15.53 -5.39 16.77
CA LEU A 178 14.31 -4.86 17.39
C LEU A 178 14.25 -3.32 17.28
N VAL A 179 15.35 -2.62 17.57
CA VAL A 179 15.42 -1.15 17.45
C VAL A 179 15.26 -0.70 15.99
N GLN A 180 15.91 -1.39 15.05
CA GLN A 180 15.72 -1.12 13.62
C GLN A 180 14.27 -1.36 13.19
N ALA A 181 13.64 -2.43 13.67
CA ALA A 181 12.25 -2.74 13.38
C ALA A 181 11.29 -1.66 13.91
N ASP A 182 11.54 -1.10 15.09
CA ASP A 182 10.75 0.02 15.63
C ASP A 182 10.84 1.29 14.76
N MET A 183 12.04 1.61 14.27
CA MET A 183 12.21 2.75 13.36
C MET A 183 11.48 2.54 12.03
N ILE A 184 11.61 1.35 11.45
CA ILE A 184 11.01 1.02 10.15
C ILE A 184 9.49 0.93 10.28
N ILE A 185 8.94 0.28 11.32
CA ILE A 185 7.49 0.10 11.45
C ILE A 185 6.77 1.44 11.57
N ASN A 186 7.35 2.41 12.29
CA ASN A 186 6.80 3.75 12.38
C ASN A 186 6.88 4.49 11.02
N GLY A 187 7.94 4.27 10.26
CA GLY A 187 8.08 4.76 8.88
C GLY A 187 7.06 4.15 7.92
N ASP A 188 6.93 2.83 7.88
CA ASP A 188 6.00 2.09 7.02
C ASP A 188 4.53 2.46 7.32
N VAL A 189 4.20 2.60 8.61
CA VAL A 189 2.89 3.08 9.06
C VAL A 189 2.57 4.45 8.47
N THR A 190 3.55 5.35 8.42
CA THR A 190 3.41 6.68 7.85
C THR A 190 3.27 6.60 6.32
N ALA A 191 4.10 5.78 5.66
CA ALA A 191 4.05 5.57 4.22
C ALA A 191 2.69 5.02 3.77
N LEU A 192 2.08 4.12 4.54
CA LEU A 192 0.72 3.60 4.31
C LEU A 192 -0.34 4.71 4.36
N ASP A 193 -0.24 5.63 5.32
CA ASP A 193 -1.15 6.77 5.41
C ASP A 193 -0.94 7.74 4.23
N ASP A 194 0.31 8.12 3.95
CA ASP A 194 0.65 9.09 2.90
C ASP A 194 0.26 8.60 1.52
N TYR A 195 0.55 7.34 1.20
CA TYR A 195 0.26 6.79 -0.12
C TYR A 195 -1.25 6.69 -0.36
N LEU A 196 -2.01 6.24 0.66
CA LEU A 196 -3.48 6.22 0.56
C LEU A 196 -4.05 7.64 0.46
N ALA A 197 -3.54 8.59 1.23
CA ALA A 197 -3.98 9.98 1.18
C ALA A 197 -3.76 10.61 -0.20
N ARG A 198 -2.61 10.34 -0.85
CA ARG A 198 -2.33 10.76 -2.22
C ARG A 198 -3.30 10.15 -3.23
N TYR A 199 -3.56 8.85 -3.11
CA TYR A 199 -4.55 8.18 -3.95
C TYR A 199 -5.93 8.83 -3.81
N LEU A 200 -6.41 9.00 -2.57
CA LEU A 200 -7.73 9.59 -2.30
C LEU A 200 -7.82 11.06 -2.76
N ALA A 201 -6.76 11.86 -2.56
CA ALA A 201 -6.71 13.23 -3.05
C ALA A 201 -6.84 13.30 -4.58
N ASN A 202 -6.16 12.38 -5.30
CA ASN A 202 -6.27 12.29 -6.75
C ASN A 202 -7.66 11.81 -7.22
N GLN A 203 -8.37 11.01 -6.41
CA GLN A 203 -9.78 10.67 -6.70
C GLN A 203 -10.73 11.86 -6.49
N MET A 204 -10.46 12.72 -5.50
CA MET A 204 -11.31 13.87 -5.17
C MET A 204 -11.08 15.10 -6.06
N LYS A 205 -9.93 15.20 -6.75
CA LYS A 205 -9.63 16.33 -7.64
C LYS A 205 -10.61 16.49 -8.81
N GLY A 206 -11.52 15.55 -9.01
CA GLY A 206 -12.57 15.72 -9.98
C GLY A 206 -13.96 15.32 -9.48
N VAL A 207 -14.23 15.58 -8.20
CA VAL A 207 -15.60 15.81 -7.72
C VAL A 207 -15.94 17.29 -7.86
#